data_AF-A0A2M7SR67-F1
#
_entry.id   AF-A0A2M7SR67-F1
#
_cell.length_a   1.000
_cell.length_b   1.000
_cell.length_c   1.000
_cell.angle_alpha   90.00
_cell.angle_beta   90.00
_cell.angle_gamma   90.00
#
_symmetry.space_group_name_H-M   'P 1'
#
loop_
_entity.id
_entity.type
_entity.pdbx_description
1 polymer ?
#
loop_
_entity_poly.entity_id
_entity_poly.type
_entity_poly.pdbx_seq_one_letter_code
_entity_poly.pdbx_strand_id
1 'polypeptide(L)'
;RSFAHLRMDANLIVPLALEEAITYSGGVFREMARIMRTAIGRARRRKVDKVESSDVEAATTEIRNEYRRILDKEDLEILRSVNENNRLEYNDRLTPLLQLLALLEYRNGENWCDVHPVLRKVLNE
;
A
#
# COMPACT_ATOMS: atom_id res chain seq x y z
N ARG A 1 -6.98 4.14 -11.51
CA ARG A 1 -7.85 5.34 -11.63
C ARG A 1 -9.29 5.02 -12.00
N SER A 2 -9.58 4.36 -13.15
CA SER A 2 -10.96 4.06 -13.61
C SER A 2 -11.85 3.39 -12.56
N PHE A 3 -11.27 2.45 -11.78
CA PHE A 3 -11.97 1.79 -10.68
C PHE A 3 -12.61 2.75 -9.67
N ALA A 4 -11.88 3.81 -9.27
CA ALA A 4 -12.37 4.78 -8.29
C ALA A 4 -13.52 5.61 -8.87
N HIS A 5 -13.36 6.06 -10.12
CA HIS A 5 -14.38 6.87 -10.80
C HIS A 5 -15.68 6.10 -11.11
N LEU A 6 -15.63 4.76 -11.19
CA LEU A 6 -16.83 3.93 -11.30
C LEU A 6 -17.64 3.82 -10.00
N ARG A 7 -17.08 4.24 -8.86
CA ARG A 7 -17.69 4.06 -7.51
C ARG A 7 -17.90 5.36 -6.76
N MET A 8 -17.27 6.44 -7.21
CA MET A 8 -17.26 7.71 -6.52
C MET A 8 -17.06 8.83 -7.55
N ASP A 9 -17.79 9.94 -7.37
CA ASP A 9 -17.59 11.15 -8.15
C ASP A 9 -16.14 11.66 -7.99
N ALA A 10 -15.50 12.04 -9.09
CA ALA A 10 -14.12 12.50 -9.09
C ALA A 10 -13.93 13.77 -8.24
N ASN A 11 -14.97 14.57 -8.02
CA ASN A 11 -14.92 15.77 -7.21
C ASN A 11 -14.88 15.51 -5.70
N LEU A 12 -15.14 14.27 -5.25
CA LEU A 12 -15.10 13.88 -3.83
C LEU A 12 -13.69 13.56 -3.33
N ILE A 13 -12.68 13.61 -4.20
CA ILE A 13 -11.28 13.36 -3.85
C ILE A 13 -10.38 14.34 -4.60
N VAL A 14 -9.37 14.86 -3.90
CA VAL A 14 -8.33 15.65 -4.54
C VAL A 14 -7.51 14.74 -5.47
N PRO A 15 -7.19 15.15 -6.72
CA PRO A 15 -6.46 14.31 -7.66
C PRO A 15 -5.16 13.72 -7.08
N LEU A 16 -4.40 14.51 -6.34
CA LEU A 16 -3.18 14.06 -5.67
C LEU A 16 -3.46 12.92 -4.67
N ALA A 17 -4.51 13.04 -3.85
CA ALA A 17 -4.90 12.00 -2.90
C ALA A 17 -5.29 10.69 -3.61
N LEU A 18 -5.93 10.78 -4.78
CA LEU A 18 -6.25 9.61 -5.59
C LEU A 18 -4.98 8.92 -6.12
N GLU A 19 -4.01 9.69 -6.61
CA GLU A 19 -2.74 9.15 -7.09
C GLU A 19 -1.93 8.51 -5.96
N GLU A 20 -1.92 9.12 -4.78
CA GLU A 20 -1.29 8.54 -3.60
C GLU A 20 -1.97 7.22 -3.20
N ALA A 21 -3.30 7.18 -3.15
CA ALA A 21 -4.03 5.95 -2.82
C ALA A 21 -3.74 4.83 -3.83
N ILE A 22 -3.71 5.16 -5.13
CA ILE A 22 -3.35 4.21 -6.19
C ILE A 22 -1.91 3.71 -5.99
N THR A 23 -0.97 4.62 -5.76
CA THR A 23 0.44 4.29 -5.58
C THR A 23 0.65 3.41 -4.36
N TYR A 24 0.08 3.79 -3.22
CA TYR A 24 0.23 3.05 -1.97
C TYR A 24 -0.45 1.69 -2.00
N SER A 25 -1.49 1.50 -2.82
CA SER A 25 -2.14 0.19 -2.97
C SER A 25 -1.26 -0.88 -3.64
N GLY A 26 -0.16 -0.50 -4.31
CA GLY A 26 0.69 -1.45 -5.05
C GLY A 26 -0.06 -2.19 -6.15
N GLY A 27 -1.13 -1.61 -6.69
CA GLY A 27 -2.00 -2.28 -7.67
C GLY A 27 -2.90 -3.37 -7.06
N VAL A 28 -2.82 -3.62 -5.75
CA VAL A 28 -3.67 -4.60 -5.06
C VAL A 28 -5.03 -3.98 -4.78
N PHE A 29 -6.06 -4.54 -5.41
CA PHE A 29 -7.44 -4.08 -5.30
C PHE A 29 -7.92 -3.95 -3.85
N ARG A 30 -7.63 -4.98 -3.03
CA ARG A 30 -8.04 -5.04 -1.63
C ARG A 30 -7.40 -3.90 -0.82
N GLU A 31 -6.14 -3.60 -1.08
CA GLU A 31 -5.41 -2.50 -0.42
C GLU A 31 -5.94 -1.14 -0.86
N MET A 32 -6.27 -0.98 -2.15
CA MET A 32 -6.92 0.25 -2.64
C MET A 32 -8.26 0.49 -1.93
N ALA A 33 -9.11 -0.54 -1.85
CA ALA A 33 -10.40 -0.43 -1.17
C ALA A 33 -10.23 -0.13 0.34
N ARG A 34 -9.22 -0.74 0.97
CA ARG A 34 -8.87 -0.51 2.38
C ARG A 34 -8.45 0.95 2.62
N ILE A 35 -7.48 1.45 1.85
CA ILE A 35 -6.98 2.83 1.94
C ILE A 35 -8.13 3.82 1.75
N MET A 36 -8.92 3.64 0.69
CA MET A 36 -10.05 4.53 0.37
C MET A 36 -11.10 4.55 1.48
N ARG A 37 -11.48 3.38 2.02
CA ARG A 37 -12.47 3.29 3.10
C ARG A 37 -12.01 4.05 4.34
N THR A 38 -10.75 3.87 4.74
CA THR A 38 -10.18 4.58 5.90
C THR A 38 -10.08 6.09 5.64
N ALA A 39 -9.56 6.49 4.47
CA ALA A 39 -9.42 7.89 4.09
C ALA A 39 -10.77 8.63 4.05
N ILE A 40 -11.79 8.05 3.40
CA ILE A 40 -13.17 8.58 3.37
C ILE A 40 -13.73 8.70 4.79
N GLY A 41 -13.53 7.67 5.63
CA GLY A 41 -13.95 7.72 7.03
C GLY A 41 -13.33 8.89 7.81
N ARG A 42 -12.06 9.22 7.54
CA ARG A 42 -11.36 10.35 8.16
C ARG A 42 -11.88 11.68 7.63
N ALA A 43 -12.01 11.85 6.32
CA ALA A 43 -12.59 13.05 5.71
C ALA A 43 -13.99 13.36 6.27
N ARG A 44 -14.86 12.34 6.39
CA ARG A 44 -16.19 12.46 7.00
C ARG A 44 -16.14 12.91 8.46
N ARG A 45 -15.22 12.38 9.27
CA ARG A 45 -15.03 12.80 10.69
C ARG A 45 -14.56 14.25 10.80
N ARG A 46 -13.73 14.70 9.86
CA ARG A 46 -13.29 16.10 9.75
C ARG A 46 -14.37 17.04 9.18
N LYS A 47 -15.50 16.49 8.72
CA LYS A 47 -16.61 17.22 8.09
C LYS A 47 -16.17 18.03 6.86
N VAL A 48 -15.27 17.46 6.06
CA VAL A 48 -14.85 18.04 4.78
C VAL A 48 -15.52 17.31 3.63
N ASP A 49 -15.72 18.02 2.51
CA ASP A 49 -16.44 17.48 1.34
C ASP A 49 -15.56 16.63 0.41
N LYS A 50 -14.22 16.70 0.59
CA LYS A 50 -13.25 16.01 -0.26
C LYS A 50 -12.23 15.25 0.56
N VAL A 51 -11.86 14.07 0.08
CA VAL A 51 -10.70 13.32 0.58
C VAL A 51 -9.43 14.04 0.14
N GLU A 52 -8.55 14.30 1.11
CA GLU A 52 -7.28 14.99 0.91
C GLU A 52 -6.10 14.03 1.12
N SER A 53 -4.91 14.44 0.69
CA SER A 53 -3.67 13.65 0.84
C SER A 53 -3.37 13.27 2.29
N SER A 54 -3.72 14.14 3.23
CA SER A 54 -3.56 13.88 4.67
C SER A 54 -4.43 12.72 5.19
N ASP A 55 -5.58 12.46 4.56
CA ASP A 55 -6.42 11.31 4.90
C ASP A 55 -5.80 10.00 4.40
N VAL A 56 -5.23 10.03 3.20
CA VAL A 56 -4.55 8.89 2.58
C VAL A 56 -3.24 8.57 3.30
N GLU A 57 -2.44 9.56 3.65
CA GLU A 57 -1.20 9.34 4.41
C GLU A 57 -1.49 8.72 5.78
N ALA A 58 -2.58 9.13 6.44
CA ALA A 58 -2.92 8.53 7.72
C ALA A 58 -3.48 7.10 7.58
N ALA A 59 -4.28 6.84 6.53
CA ALA A 59 -4.74 5.48 6.24
C ALA A 59 -3.55 4.54 5.95
N THR A 60 -2.55 5.03 5.22
CA THR A 60 -1.35 4.25 4.90
C THR A 60 -0.40 4.13 6.10
N THR A 61 -0.36 5.13 6.99
CA THR A 61 0.34 5.04 8.28
C THR A 61 -0.26 3.97 9.19
N GLU A 62 -1.58 3.80 9.20
CA GLU A 62 -2.25 2.71 9.94
C GLU A 62 -1.79 1.34 9.43
N ILE A 63 -1.80 1.13 8.11
CA ILE A 63 -1.29 -0.09 7.47
C ILE A 63 0.20 -0.31 7.81
N ARG A 64 1.02 0.74 7.74
CA ARG A 64 2.45 0.69 8.08
C ARG A 64 2.66 0.25 9.54
N ASN A 65 1.85 0.75 10.46
CA ASN A 65 1.94 0.39 11.87
C ASN A 65 1.52 -1.06 12.14
N GLU A 66 0.62 -1.64 11.36
CA GLU A 66 0.30 -3.06 11.43
C GLU A 66 1.48 -3.92 11.01
N TYR A 67 2.10 -3.59 9.87
CA TYR A 67 3.30 -4.29 9.44
C TYR A 67 4.41 -4.21 10.48
N ARG A 68 4.67 -3.04 11.08
CA ARG A 68 5.66 -2.86 12.15
C ARG A 68 5.44 -3.77 13.37
N ARG A 69 4.21 -4.24 13.61
CA ARG A 69 3.87 -5.15 14.72
C ARG A 69 4.03 -6.62 14.36
N ILE A 70 3.97 -6.95 13.07
CA ILE A 70 3.94 -8.33 12.57
C ILE A 70 5.31 -8.75 12.06
N LEU A 71 6.01 -7.86 11.36
CA LEU A 71 7.31 -8.14 10.74
C LEU A 71 8.42 -8.13 11.78
N ASP A 72 9.22 -9.18 11.77
CA ASP A 72 10.43 -9.25 12.59
C ASP A 72 11.66 -8.72 11.83
N LYS A 73 12.83 -8.80 12.46
CA LYS A 73 14.08 -8.31 11.88
C LYS A 73 14.47 -9.06 10.60
N GLU A 74 14.29 -10.37 10.58
CA GLU A 74 14.63 -11.23 9.44
C GLU A 74 13.72 -10.89 8.25
N ASP A 75 12.42 -10.71 8.51
CA ASP A 75 11.46 -10.27 7.50
C ASP A 75 11.87 -8.93 6.88
N LEU A 76 12.30 -7.95 7.71
CA LEU A 76 12.75 -6.64 7.21
C LEU A 76 14.03 -6.73 6.37
N GLU A 77 14.95 -7.62 6.69
CA GLU A 77 16.17 -7.85 5.89
C GLU A 77 15.83 -8.40 4.50
N ILE A 78 14.91 -9.38 4.44
CA ILE A 78 14.39 -9.92 3.17
C ILE A 78 13.71 -8.81 2.36
N LEU A 79 12.85 -8.02 2.98
CA LEU A 79 12.13 -6.93 2.32
C LEU A 79 13.09 -5.86 1.75
N ARG A 80 14.17 -5.50 2.48
CA ARG A 80 15.19 -4.59 1.94
C ARG A 80 15.86 -5.17 0.69
N SER A 81 16.28 -6.44 0.76
CA SER A 81 16.92 -7.11 -0.38
C SER A 81 16.02 -7.11 -1.63
N VAL A 82 14.72 -7.41 -1.46
CA VAL A 82 13.75 -7.38 -2.57
C VAL A 82 13.54 -5.96 -3.10
N ASN A 83 13.44 -4.95 -2.23
CA ASN A 83 13.27 -3.55 -2.63
C ASN A 83 14.47 -3.02 -3.46
N GLU A 84 15.67 -3.54 -3.24
CA GLU A 84 16.88 -3.17 -3.98
C GLU A 84 17.03 -3.92 -5.31
N ASN A 85 16.68 -5.21 -5.34
CA ASN A 85 17.03 -6.10 -6.45
C ASN A 85 15.82 -6.51 -7.31
N ASN A 86 14.59 -6.24 -6.87
CA ASN A 86 13.33 -6.69 -7.48
C ASN A 86 13.28 -8.19 -7.81
N ARG A 87 14.08 -8.98 -7.09
CA ARG A 87 14.27 -10.42 -7.31
C ARG A 87 13.88 -11.19 -6.06
N LEU A 88 13.32 -12.37 -6.31
CA LEU A 88 12.99 -13.33 -5.27
C LEU A 88 14.12 -14.32 -5.10
N GLU A 89 14.63 -14.40 -3.88
CA GLU A 89 15.35 -15.60 -3.42
C GLU A 89 14.35 -16.50 -2.71
N TYR A 90 14.27 -17.76 -3.14
CA TYR A 90 13.36 -18.72 -2.51
C TYR A 90 13.85 -19.05 -1.10
N ASN A 91 13.04 -18.70 -0.11
CA ASN A 91 13.21 -19.07 1.29
C ASN A 91 11.84 -19.39 1.93
N ASP A 92 11.87 -19.95 3.14
CA ASP A 92 10.65 -20.37 3.84
C ASP A 92 9.76 -19.18 4.26
N ARG A 93 10.30 -17.96 4.32
CA ARG A 93 9.61 -16.72 4.68
C ARG A 93 8.83 -16.09 3.51
N LEU A 94 9.14 -16.46 2.27
CA LEU A 94 8.54 -15.87 1.08
C LEU A 94 7.01 -16.03 1.06
N THR A 95 6.53 -17.25 1.30
CA THR A 95 5.08 -17.54 1.25
C THR A 95 4.31 -16.73 2.30
N PRO A 96 4.72 -16.70 3.59
CA PRO A 96 4.13 -15.82 4.59
C PRO A 96 4.10 -14.34 4.18
N LEU A 97 5.21 -13.80 3.65
CA LEU A 97 5.31 -12.39 3.26
C LEU A 97 4.39 -12.02 2.08
N LEU A 98 4.21 -12.93 1.12
CA LEU A 98 3.24 -12.78 0.02
C LEU A 98 1.79 -12.84 0.53
N GLN A 99 1.48 -13.77 1.44
CA GLN A 99 0.15 -13.90 2.03
C GLN A 99 -0.23 -12.67 2.87
N LEU A 100 0.75 -12.09 3.58
CA LEU A 100 0.63 -10.85 4.33
C LEU A 100 0.59 -9.59 3.44
N LEU A 101 0.84 -9.75 2.13
CA LEU A 101 1.04 -8.66 1.16
C LEU A 101 2.22 -7.74 1.48
N ALA A 102 3.14 -8.11 2.37
CA ALA A 102 4.37 -7.37 2.58
C ALA A 102 5.27 -7.43 1.33
N LEU A 103 5.19 -8.54 0.58
CA LEU A 103 5.67 -8.71 -0.78
C LEU A 103 4.51 -8.79 -1.75
N LEU A 104 4.69 -8.20 -2.92
CA LEU A 104 3.74 -8.17 -4.02
C LEU A 104 4.38 -8.75 -5.28
N GLU A 105 3.71 -9.72 -5.91
CA GLU A 105 4.10 -10.27 -7.21
C GLU A 105 3.41 -9.51 -8.34
N TYR A 106 4.18 -9.05 -9.32
CA TYR A 106 3.68 -8.38 -10.51
C TYR A 106 3.87 -9.27 -11.75
N ARG A 107 2.83 -9.34 -12.58
CA ARG A 107 2.76 -10.20 -13.77
C ARG A 107 2.56 -9.38 -15.05
N ASN A 108 3.40 -8.38 -15.24
CA ASN A 108 3.40 -7.50 -16.42
C ASN A 108 4.50 -7.86 -17.43
N GLY A 109 4.95 -9.12 -17.43
CA GLY A 109 6.07 -9.64 -18.21
C GLY A 109 6.64 -10.89 -17.53
N GLU A 110 7.96 -10.95 -17.36
CA GLU A 110 8.55 -11.87 -16.40
C GLU A 110 8.08 -11.50 -14.98
N ASN A 111 7.75 -12.51 -14.17
CA ASN A 111 7.30 -12.27 -12.81
C ASN A 111 8.45 -11.64 -12.01
N TRP A 112 8.13 -10.54 -11.33
CA TRP A 112 9.03 -9.89 -10.39
C TRP A 112 8.26 -9.51 -9.14
N CYS A 113 9.00 -9.30 -8.05
CA CYS A 113 8.41 -8.88 -6.79
C CYS A 113 8.92 -7.53 -6.35
N ASP A 114 8.06 -6.85 -5.61
CA ASP A 114 8.42 -5.66 -4.88
C ASP A 114 7.82 -5.72 -3.48
N VAL A 115 8.32 -4.87 -2.61
CA VAL A 115 7.70 -4.63 -1.31
C VAL A 115 6.41 -3.86 -1.46
N HIS A 116 5.48 -4.04 -0.51
CA HIS A 116 4.32 -3.19 -0.44
C HIS A 116 4.73 -1.71 -0.37
N PRO A 117 4.19 -0.80 -1.20
CA PRO A 117 4.68 0.58 -1.26
C PRO A 117 4.64 1.36 0.07
N VAL A 118 3.74 1.02 0.99
CA VAL A 118 3.64 1.63 2.33
C VAL A 118 4.85 1.30 3.22
N LEU A 119 5.55 0.20 2.94
CA LEU A 119 6.75 -0.27 3.65
C LEU A 119 8.02 0.43 3.19
N ARG A 120 8.06 1.01 1.99
CA ARG A 120 9.26 1.71 1.49
C ARG A 120 9.75 2.80 2.44
N LYS A 121 8.82 3.50 3.12
CA LYS A 121 9.16 4.48 4.17
C LYS A 121 9.82 3.84 5.39
N VAL A 122 9.49 2.60 5.75
CA VAL A 122 10.07 1.87 6.88
C VAL A 122 11.44 1.30 6.53
N LEU A 123 11.64 0.88 5.28
CA LEU A 123 12.89 0.27 4.83
C LEU A 123 14.01 1.28 4.61
N ASN A 124 13.63 2.53 4.32
CA ASN A 124 14.53 3.67 4.10
C ASN A 124 14.78 4.53 5.35
N GLU A 125 14.20 4.14 6.51
CA GLU A 125 14.54 4.68 7.85
C GLU A 125 15.84 4.03 8.36
#